data_AF-A0A967VSQ6-F1
#
_entry.id   AF-A0A967VSQ6-F1
#
_cell.length_a   1.000
_cell.length_b   1.000
_cell.length_c   1.000
_cell.angle_alpha   90.00
_cell.angle_beta   90.00
_cell.angle_gamma   90.00
#
_symmetry.space_group_name_H-M   'P 1'
#
loop_
_entity.id
_entity.type
_entity.pdbx_description
1 polymer ?
#
loop_
_entity_poly.entity_id
_entity_poly.type
_entity_poly.pdbx_seq_one_letter_code
_entity_poly.pdbx_strand_id
1 'polypeptide(L)'
;ERGLPARSLAWTTATAGDLPAIGMTLARTRRVQDLIGQLESHISPAQNLVVGDRDGGVLFTAIGRVPIRGAGDGQLPSPAWDPAYHWQGLHPQISNRTVINPDADMFVTANHRIEGETGDGRAPVPGAEFDTPYRAHRIFELLLARDQWSPDDIAAVQSDVVSAYALHMTEMLAGDYDGTAASAYGMLASWDGTMAGAGAPALFTLLEQHLREAVFDETAAHGVGRIASRWRLVHVLSGAARHDWFDDESTTNVETREEILSAALSGAWAEANALWGEDPEGWDYGAIHRLHLDNPLGSVPLLGGWFNRGPVPFPGSATTVAAFGGSAGDAWQRIAYGPSMRWVSSLADPDGSLAIMPLGQSGHPADPHYDDQLEAYRSGGMRPVRWSPEAAAAAAVSSLTLVPADSPAS
;
A
#
# COMPACT_ATOMS: atom_id res chain seq x y z
N GLU A 1 22.20 -7.72 25.35
CA GLU A 1 22.11 -8.99 24.60
C GLU A 1 21.03 -9.87 25.24
N ARG A 2 19.82 -9.91 24.68
CA ARG A 2 18.58 -10.34 25.39
C ARG A 2 18.43 -11.86 25.62
N GLY A 3 19.50 -12.65 25.61
CA GLY A 3 19.43 -14.11 25.87
C GLY A 3 18.50 -14.91 24.94
N LEU A 4 18.11 -14.34 23.79
CA LEU A 4 17.28 -15.04 22.81
C LEU A 4 18.14 -16.09 22.09
N PRO A 5 17.61 -17.29 21.82
CA PRO A 5 18.34 -18.30 21.08
C PRO A 5 18.71 -17.78 19.69
N ALA A 6 19.82 -18.28 19.14
CA ALA A 6 20.22 -17.99 17.76
C ALA A 6 19.05 -18.30 16.81
N ARG A 7 18.74 -17.35 15.92
CA ARG A 7 17.66 -17.49 14.94
C ARG A 7 18.27 -17.73 13.57
N SER A 8 17.74 -18.69 12.83
CA SER A 8 17.99 -18.89 11.41
C SER A 8 16.76 -18.46 10.61
N LEU A 9 16.97 -17.98 9.38
CA LEU A 9 15.91 -17.60 8.46
C LEU A 9 15.94 -18.51 7.22
N ALA A 10 14.86 -19.22 6.97
CA ALA A 10 14.60 -19.88 5.70
C ALA A 10 13.63 -19.00 4.89
N TRP A 11 14.04 -18.55 3.71
CA TRP A 11 13.26 -17.67 2.85
C TRP A 11 13.35 -18.13 1.40
N THR A 12 12.23 -18.13 0.67
CA THR A 12 12.18 -18.59 -0.71
C THR A 12 13.01 -17.74 -1.66
N THR A 13 13.31 -16.48 -1.30
CA THR A 13 14.26 -15.63 -2.05
C THR A 13 15.69 -16.19 -2.05
N ALA A 14 16.05 -17.01 -1.07
CA ALA A 14 17.35 -17.68 -1.04
C ALA A 14 17.37 -18.99 -1.86
N THR A 15 16.22 -19.41 -2.41
CA THR A 15 16.15 -20.57 -3.32
C THR A 15 16.51 -20.12 -4.73
N ALA A 16 17.31 -20.94 -5.44
CA ALA A 16 17.67 -20.65 -6.82
C ALA A 16 16.41 -20.51 -7.70
N GLY A 17 16.34 -19.42 -8.46
CA GLY A 17 15.27 -19.12 -9.40
C GLY A 17 15.81 -18.25 -10.54
N ASP A 18 14.99 -18.04 -11.57
CA ASP A 18 15.34 -17.25 -12.75
C ASP A 18 14.42 -16.03 -12.86
N LEU A 19 14.77 -14.97 -12.12
CA LEU A 19 14.05 -13.70 -12.14
C LEU A 19 14.00 -13.06 -13.54
N PRO A 20 15.09 -13.03 -14.33
CA PRO A 20 15.02 -12.52 -15.70
C PRO A 20 14.07 -13.31 -16.61
N ALA A 21 13.99 -14.64 -16.45
CA ALA A 21 13.12 -15.46 -17.29
C ALA A 21 11.65 -15.05 -17.20
N ILE A 22 11.13 -14.70 -16.00
CA ILE A 22 9.73 -14.30 -15.88
C ILE A 22 9.42 -13.03 -16.69
N GLY A 23 10.33 -12.05 -16.68
CA GLY A 23 10.18 -10.83 -17.47
C GLY A 23 10.20 -11.12 -18.97
N MET A 24 11.09 -12.00 -19.43
CA MET A 24 11.16 -12.41 -20.83
C MET A 24 9.95 -13.22 -21.28
N THR A 25 9.40 -14.08 -20.40
CA THR A 25 8.15 -14.82 -20.62
C THR A 25 7.00 -13.85 -20.82
N LEU A 26 6.81 -12.90 -19.90
CA LEU A 26 5.74 -11.91 -19.97
C LEU A 26 5.88 -11.03 -21.24
N ALA A 27 7.09 -10.60 -21.58
CA ALA A 27 7.35 -9.78 -22.77
C ALA A 27 7.07 -10.49 -24.11
N ARG A 28 7.05 -11.83 -24.14
CA ARG A 28 6.82 -12.63 -25.35
C ARG A 28 5.42 -13.22 -25.45
N THR A 29 4.69 -13.26 -24.33
CA THR A 29 3.37 -13.88 -24.28
C THR A 29 2.33 -12.97 -24.93
N ARG A 30 1.44 -13.56 -25.74
CA ARG A 30 0.43 -12.81 -26.51
C ARG A 30 -0.98 -12.95 -25.97
N ARG A 31 -1.28 -14.06 -25.31
CA ARG A 31 -2.60 -14.39 -24.77
C ARG A 31 -2.49 -14.83 -23.33
N VAL A 32 -3.46 -14.45 -22.50
CA VAL A 32 -3.44 -14.78 -21.08
C VAL A 32 -3.44 -16.29 -20.83
N GLN A 33 -4.09 -17.08 -21.67
CA GLN A 33 -4.15 -18.54 -21.53
C GLN A 33 -2.78 -19.20 -21.72
N ASP A 34 -1.88 -18.58 -22.49
CA ASP A 34 -0.55 -19.13 -22.74
C ASP A 34 0.36 -19.01 -21.52
N LEU A 35 0.05 -18.12 -20.56
CA LEU A 35 0.85 -17.95 -19.33
C LEU A 35 0.75 -19.14 -18.38
N ILE A 36 -0.30 -19.96 -18.50
CA ILE A 36 -0.51 -21.12 -17.64
C ILE A 36 0.67 -22.09 -17.81
N GLY A 37 1.36 -22.39 -16.71
CA GLY A 37 2.54 -23.28 -16.70
C GLY A 37 3.87 -22.60 -17.09
N GLN A 38 3.84 -21.39 -17.66
CA GLN A 38 5.07 -20.63 -17.96
C GLN A 38 5.62 -19.84 -16.76
N LEU A 39 4.86 -19.80 -15.66
CA LEU A 39 5.22 -19.11 -14.42
C LEU A 39 6.00 -20.01 -13.45
N GLU A 40 6.15 -21.31 -13.74
CA GLU A 40 6.72 -22.28 -12.81
C GLU A 40 8.16 -22.00 -12.38
N SER A 41 8.94 -21.32 -13.24
CA SER A 41 10.32 -20.93 -12.95
C SER A 41 10.44 -19.77 -11.94
N HIS A 42 9.34 -19.04 -11.69
CA HIS A 42 9.33 -17.94 -10.73
C HIS A 42 9.13 -18.46 -9.30
N ILE A 43 10.19 -18.37 -8.49
CA ILE A 43 10.18 -18.85 -7.10
C ILE A 43 9.83 -17.73 -6.12
N SER A 44 10.35 -16.53 -6.35
CA SER A 44 10.31 -15.40 -5.43
C SER A 44 10.66 -14.11 -6.17
N PRO A 45 10.21 -12.91 -5.72
CA PRO A 45 9.28 -12.69 -4.62
C PRO A 45 7.85 -13.11 -4.99
N ALA A 46 7.05 -13.42 -3.97
CA ALA A 46 5.63 -13.68 -4.19
C ALA A 46 4.93 -12.37 -4.58
N GLN A 47 4.11 -12.40 -5.64
CA GLN A 47 3.41 -11.22 -6.16
C GLN A 47 2.03 -11.61 -6.70
N ASN A 48 1.11 -10.65 -6.71
CA ASN A 48 -0.12 -10.77 -7.47
C ASN A 48 0.17 -10.32 -8.91
N LEU A 49 -0.04 -11.21 -9.88
CA LEU A 49 0.10 -10.94 -11.30
C LEU A 49 -1.29 -10.79 -11.91
N VAL A 50 -1.59 -9.60 -12.44
CA VAL A 50 -2.80 -9.33 -13.23
C VAL A 50 -2.36 -9.05 -14.66
N VAL A 51 -2.97 -9.75 -15.63
CA VAL A 51 -2.64 -9.63 -17.05
C VAL A 51 -3.91 -9.46 -17.85
N GLY A 52 -3.90 -8.52 -18.79
CA GLY A 52 -4.90 -8.40 -19.83
C GLY A 52 -4.27 -8.60 -21.21
N ASP A 53 -5.03 -9.10 -22.18
CA ASP A 53 -4.62 -9.18 -23.57
C ASP A 53 -5.58 -8.45 -24.53
N ARG A 54 -5.17 -8.35 -25.80
CA ARG A 54 -5.92 -7.64 -26.85
C ARG A 54 -7.18 -8.37 -27.31
N ASP A 55 -7.30 -9.66 -27.01
CA ASP A 55 -8.46 -10.47 -27.34
C ASP A 55 -9.54 -10.36 -26.23
N GLY A 56 -9.31 -9.54 -25.19
CA GLY A 56 -10.20 -9.32 -24.06
C GLY A 56 -9.98 -10.29 -22.90
N GLY A 57 -8.93 -11.11 -22.95
CA GLY A 57 -8.59 -12.03 -21.87
C GLY A 57 -8.11 -11.28 -20.62
N VAL A 58 -8.55 -11.72 -19.44
CA VAL A 58 -8.08 -11.23 -18.15
C VAL A 58 -7.62 -12.41 -17.31
N LEU A 59 -6.44 -12.33 -16.73
CA LEU A 59 -5.91 -13.34 -15.81
C LEU A 59 -5.42 -12.68 -14.53
N PHE A 60 -5.79 -13.29 -13.42
CA PHE A 60 -5.14 -13.09 -12.13
C PHE A 60 -4.47 -14.39 -11.69
N THR A 61 -3.25 -14.29 -11.17
CA THR A 61 -2.61 -15.38 -10.44
C THR A 61 -1.65 -14.85 -9.38
N ALA A 62 -1.54 -15.56 -8.26
CA ALA A 62 -0.42 -15.35 -7.35
C ALA A 62 0.83 -16.06 -7.90
N ILE A 63 1.91 -15.32 -8.15
CA ILE A 63 3.22 -15.86 -8.53
C ILE A 63 4.13 -15.97 -7.32
N GLY A 64 5.08 -16.91 -7.39
CA GLY A 64 6.02 -17.22 -6.33
C GLY A 64 5.58 -18.47 -5.58
N ARG A 65 6.57 -19.24 -5.10
CA ARG A 65 6.32 -20.52 -4.47
C ARG A 65 6.22 -20.38 -2.96
N VAL A 66 5.27 -21.11 -2.38
CA VAL A 66 5.05 -21.19 -0.93
C VAL A 66 5.68 -22.48 -0.40
N PRO A 67 6.39 -22.45 0.74
CA PRO A 67 6.94 -23.67 1.33
C PRO A 67 5.85 -24.61 1.84
N ILE A 68 6.05 -25.90 1.63
CA ILE A 68 5.28 -26.95 2.31
C ILE A 68 5.87 -27.06 3.71
N ARG A 69 5.18 -26.47 4.70
CA ARG A 69 5.66 -26.48 6.08
C ARG A 69 5.42 -27.85 6.73
N GLY A 70 6.30 -28.21 7.66
CA GLY A 70 6.12 -29.36 8.54
C GLY A 70 5.10 -29.07 9.66
N ALA A 71 5.47 -29.33 10.91
CA ALA A 71 4.60 -29.14 12.08
C ALA A 71 4.30 -27.67 12.43
N GLY A 72 5.02 -26.71 11.84
CA GLY A 72 4.81 -25.27 12.05
C GLY A 72 3.91 -24.65 10.98
N ASP A 73 3.22 -23.58 11.34
CA ASP A 73 2.34 -22.83 10.44
C ASP A 73 2.96 -21.53 9.92
N GLY A 74 4.12 -21.12 10.45
CA GLY A 74 4.86 -19.93 10.05
C GLY A 74 4.47 -18.65 10.79
N GLN A 75 3.55 -18.71 11.76
CA GLN A 75 3.19 -17.54 12.59
C GLN A 75 4.26 -17.21 13.63
N LEU A 76 4.99 -18.22 14.11
CA LEU A 76 6.04 -18.09 15.12
C LEU A 76 7.32 -18.82 14.67
N PRO A 77 8.50 -18.41 15.19
CA PRO A 77 9.74 -19.15 14.98
C PRO A 77 9.59 -20.62 15.39
N SER A 78 10.01 -21.52 14.51
CA SER A 78 9.93 -22.96 14.74
C SER A 78 11.25 -23.54 15.28
N PRO A 79 11.22 -24.64 16.05
CA PRO A 79 12.42 -25.33 16.52
C PRO A 79 13.29 -25.84 15.36
N ALA A 80 14.38 -25.14 15.04
CA ALA A 80 15.23 -25.47 13.89
C ALA A 80 15.93 -26.85 14.00
N TRP A 81 16.15 -27.34 15.23
CA TRP A 81 16.79 -28.63 15.49
C TRP A 81 15.85 -29.83 15.31
N ASP A 82 14.54 -29.62 15.20
CA ASP A 82 13.55 -30.68 15.04
C ASP A 82 13.16 -30.83 13.56
N PRO A 83 13.51 -31.95 12.90
CA PRO A 83 13.16 -32.21 11.51
C PRO A 83 11.66 -32.15 11.22
N ALA A 84 10.79 -32.33 12.22
CA ALA A 84 9.35 -32.20 12.06
C ALA A 84 8.94 -30.80 11.59
N TYR A 85 9.74 -29.77 11.83
CA TYR A 85 9.47 -28.37 11.44
C TYR A 85 10.15 -27.94 10.14
N HIS A 86 10.95 -28.81 9.52
CA HIS A 86 11.64 -28.49 8.27
C HIS A 86 10.67 -28.38 7.10
N TRP A 87 11.00 -27.56 6.11
CA TRP A 87 10.21 -27.50 4.87
C TRP A 87 10.31 -28.83 4.13
N GLN A 88 9.17 -29.33 3.65
CA GLN A 88 9.06 -30.59 2.90
C GLN A 88 9.14 -30.38 1.38
N GLY A 89 9.56 -29.19 0.96
CA GLY A 89 9.58 -28.75 -0.44
C GLY A 89 8.78 -27.46 -0.63
N LEU A 90 8.44 -27.18 -1.88
CA LEU A 90 7.66 -26.02 -2.29
C LEU A 90 6.38 -26.48 -3.00
N HIS A 91 5.27 -25.79 -2.76
CA HIS A 91 4.06 -26.01 -3.54
C HIS A 91 4.31 -25.68 -5.04
N PRO A 92 3.73 -26.45 -5.99
CA PRO A 92 3.78 -26.12 -7.40
C PRO A 92 3.12 -24.77 -7.70
N GLN A 93 3.67 -23.99 -8.63
CA GLN A 93 3.18 -22.65 -8.98
C GLN A 93 1.74 -22.67 -9.53
N ILE A 94 1.38 -23.61 -10.39
CA ILE A 94 0.02 -23.71 -10.97
C ILE A 94 -1.06 -23.97 -9.92
N SER A 95 -0.64 -24.37 -8.72
CA SER A 95 -1.53 -24.61 -7.60
C SER A 95 -1.77 -23.36 -6.74
N ASN A 96 -1.35 -22.20 -7.26
CA ASN A 96 -1.67 -20.89 -6.71
C ASN A 96 -2.97 -20.36 -7.31
N ARG A 97 -3.70 -19.60 -6.49
CA ARG A 97 -4.94 -18.87 -6.74
C ARG A 97 -5.00 -18.23 -8.14
N THR A 98 -5.53 -18.94 -9.15
CA THR A 98 -5.62 -18.46 -10.55
C THR A 98 -7.08 -18.26 -10.94
N VAL A 99 -7.39 -17.09 -11.49
CA VAL A 99 -8.69 -16.71 -12.06
C VAL A 99 -8.46 -16.31 -13.51
N ILE A 100 -9.26 -16.84 -14.43
CA ILE A 100 -9.20 -16.53 -15.87
C ILE A 100 -10.59 -16.08 -16.29
N ASN A 101 -10.65 -14.91 -16.93
CA ASN A 101 -11.87 -14.26 -17.39
C ASN A 101 -12.94 -14.23 -16.29
N PRO A 102 -12.72 -13.44 -15.22
CA PRO A 102 -13.68 -13.31 -14.13
C PRO A 102 -15.04 -12.84 -14.66
N ASP A 103 -16.13 -13.30 -14.06
CA ASP A 103 -17.51 -13.00 -14.52
C ASP A 103 -17.83 -11.49 -14.59
N ALA A 104 -17.13 -10.68 -13.80
CA ALA A 104 -17.25 -9.22 -13.77
C ALA A 104 -16.39 -8.50 -14.83
N ASP A 105 -15.69 -9.23 -15.71
CA ASP A 105 -14.72 -8.72 -16.70
C ASP A 105 -13.63 -7.78 -16.10
N MET A 106 -13.41 -7.92 -14.79
CA MET A 106 -12.52 -7.08 -13.99
C MET A 106 -11.91 -7.89 -12.86
N PHE A 107 -10.66 -7.57 -12.50
CA PHE A 107 -10.03 -8.10 -11.30
C PHE A 107 -9.30 -6.99 -10.54
N VAL A 108 -9.50 -6.92 -9.23
CA VAL A 108 -8.86 -5.92 -8.36
C VAL A 108 -8.03 -6.64 -7.30
N THR A 109 -6.77 -6.23 -7.17
CA THR A 109 -5.88 -6.63 -6.08
C THR A 109 -5.26 -5.38 -5.46
N ALA A 110 -5.31 -5.32 -4.13
CA ALA A 110 -4.75 -4.21 -3.36
C ALA A 110 -4.18 -4.72 -2.02
N ASN A 111 -3.41 -5.82 -2.07
CA ASN A 111 -2.77 -6.49 -0.91
C ASN A 111 -3.73 -7.08 0.13
N HIS A 112 -5.03 -6.93 -0.06
CA HIS A 112 -6.06 -7.58 0.73
C HIS A 112 -6.05 -9.11 0.54
N ARG A 113 -6.67 -9.81 1.48
CA ARG A 113 -6.89 -11.25 1.36
C ARG A 113 -7.90 -11.52 0.22
N ILE A 114 -7.45 -12.21 -0.82
CA ILE A 114 -8.31 -12.63 -1.92
C ILE A 114 -9.05 -13.91 -1.49
N GLU A 115 -10.34 -13.79 -1.16
CA GLU A 115 -11.21 -14.91 -0.75
C GLU A 115 -11.89 -15.58 -1.96
N GLY A 116 -12.35 -16.83 -1.81
CA GLY A 116 -13.46 -17.35 -2.61
C GLY A 116 -13.27 -17.77 -4.08
N GLU A 117 -12.20 -17.40 -4.81
CA GLU A 117 -12.13 -17.66 -6.28
C GLU A 117 -11.05 -18.65 -6.72
N THR A 118 -10.50 -19.42 -5.80
CA THR A 118 -9.44 -20.38 -6.10
C THR A 118 -10.13 -21.71 -6.18
N GLY A 119 -10.35 -22.21 -7.40
CA GLY A 119 -11.11 -23.43 -7.66
C GLY A 119 -10.55 -24.72 -7.01
N ASP A 120 -9.56 -24.61 -6.13
CA ASP A 120 -8.88 -25.70 -5.46
C ASP A 120 -9.28 -25.90 -3.98
N GLY A 121 -10.12 -25.02 -3.41
CA GLY A 121 -10.61 -25.16 -2.02
C GLY A 121 -9.50 -25.15 -0.96
N ARG A 122 -8.30 -24.65 -1.28
CA ARG A 122 -7.17 -24.70 -0.35
C ARG A 122 -7.26 -23.62 0.72
N ALA A 123 -6.97 -24.04 1.95
CA ALA A 123 -6.85 -23.16 3.10
C ALA A 123 -5.86 -22.02 2.80
N PRO A 124 -6.08 -20.81 3.34
CA PRO A 124 -5.12 -19.70 3.23
C PRO A 124 -3.73 -20.16 3.70
N VAL A 125 -2.68 -19.58 3.11
CA VAL A 125 -1.30 -19.82 3.55
C VAL A 125 -1.24 -19.48 5.05
N PRO A 126 -1.00 -20.47 5.94
CA PRO A 126 -0.98 -20.20 7.37
C PRO A 126 0.10 -19.17 7.70
N GLY A 127 -0.23 -18.24 8.60
CA GLY A 127 0.62 -17.12 8.99
C GLY A 127 0.84 -16.03 7.94
N ALA A 128 0.06 -15.98 6.86
CA ALA A 128 0.08 -14.83 5.95
C ALA A 128 -0.63 -13.61 6.58
N GLU A 129 0.05 -12.47 6.57
CA GLU A 129 -0.53 -11.17 6.92
C GLU A 129 -0.94 -10.44 5.64
N PHE A 130 -2.15 -9.88 5.65
CA PHE A 130 -2.71 -9.15 4.53
C PHE A 130 -3.01 -7.71 4.95
N ASP A 131 -3.02 -6.80 3.98
CA ASP A 131 -3.55 -5.47 4.24
C ASP A 131 -5.08 -5.52 4.39
N THR A 132 -5.64 -4.49 5.01
CA THR A 132 -7.08 -4.31 5.13
C THR A 132 -7.76 -4.19 3.75
N PRO A 133 -9.03 -4.60 3.60
CA PRO A 133 -9.69 -4.66 2.29
C PRO A 133 -10.16 -3.31 1.75
N TYR A 134 -10.09 -2.23 2.53
CA TYR A 134 -10.71 -0.93 2.20
C TYR A 134 -10.26 -0.34 0.87
N ARG A 135 -8.95 -0.43 0.54
CA ARG A 135 -8.45 0.05 -0.77
C ARG A 135 -9.04 -0.76 -1.92
N ALA A 136 -9.15 -2.08 -1.77
CA ALA A 136 -9.75 -2.93 -2.79
C ALA A 136 -11.23 -2.62 -2.98
N HIS A 137 -11.98 -2.50 -1.88
CA HIS A 137 -13.40 -2.15 -1.91
C HIS A 137 -13.61 -0.78 -2.57
N ARG A 138 -12.77 0.22 -2.25
CA ARG A 138 -12.84 1.54 -2.87
C ARG A 138 -12.57 1.49 -4.37
N ILE A 139 -11.57 0.72 -4.81
CA ILE A 139 -11.31 0.53 -6.24
C ILE A 139 -12.50 -0.16 -6.92
N PHE A 140 -13.07 -1.21 -6.32
CA PHE A 140 -14.27 -1.86 -6.84
C PHE A 140 -15.46 -0.91 -6.95
N GLU A 141 -15.73 -0.12 -5.90
CA GLU A 141 -16.81 0.88 -5.89
C GLU A 141 -16.66 1.88 -7.04
N LEU A 142 -15.45 2.44 -7.22
CA LEU A 142 -15.14 3.38 -8.29
C LEU A 142 -15.30 2.73 -9.67
N LEU A 143 -14.87 1.48 -9.81
CA LEU A 143 -14.92 0.75 -11.09
C LEU A 143 -16.35 0.32 -11.47
N LEU A 144 -17.22 0.08 -10.48
CA LEU A 144 -18.64 -0.25 -10.70
C LEU A 144 -19.51 0.97 -10.95
N ALA A 145 -19.01 2.19 -10.74
CA ALA A 145 -19.79 3.42 -10.90
C ALA A 145 -20.09 3.77 -12.37
N ARG A 146 -19.50 3.05 -13.34
CA ARG A 146 -19.68 3.28 -14.78
C ARG A 146 -19.34 2.04 -15.60
N ASP A 147 -19.95 1.95 -16.78
CA ASP A 147 -19.76 0.82 -17.71
C ASP A 147 -18.68 1.06 -18.78
N GLN A 148 -18.25 2.30 -18.97
CA GLN A 148 -17.28 2.69 -19.99
C GLN A 148 -16.10 3.44 -19.39
N TRP A 149 -14.91 3.11 -19.86
CA TRP A 149 -13.65 3.58 -19.28
C TRP A 149 -12.71 4.08 -20.38
N SER A 150 -12.24 5.31 -20.23
CA SER A 150 -11.06 5.82 -20.92
C SER A 150 -9.79 5.60 -20.08
N PRO A 151 -8.59 5.67 -20.67
CA PRO A 151 -7.34 5.66 -19.90
C PRO A 151 -7.28 6.73 -18.81
N ASP A 152 -7.81 7.94 -19.06
CA ASP A 152 -7.87 9.03 -18.09
C ASP A 152 -8.82 8.72 -16.92
N ASP A 153 -9.94 8.04 -17.19
CA ASP A 153 -10.86 7.60 -16.13
C ASP A 153 -10.19 6.59 -15.19
N ILE A 154 -9.45 5.63 -15.74
CA ILE A 154 -8.68 4.64 -14.94
C ILE A 154 -7.54 5.33 -14.19
N ALA A 155 -6.90 6.33 -14.79
CA ALA A 155 -5.88 7.13 -14.10
C ALA A 155 -6.46 7.87 -12.89
N ALA A 156 -7.67 8.44 -13.01
CA ALA A 156 -8.35 9.13 -11.92
C ALA A 156 -8.59 8.20 -10.71
N VAL A 157 -8.93 6.91 -10.94
CA VAL A 157 -9.06 5.91 -9.87
C VAL A 157 -7.76 5.77 -9.07
N GLN A 158 -6.60 5.76 -9.72
CA GLN A 158 -5.29 5.64 -9.04
C GLN A 158 -4.92 6.86 -8.17
N SER A 159 -5.62 7.98 -8.37
CA SER A 159 -5.45 9.22 -7.62
C SER A 159 -6.53 9.45 -6.57
N ASP A 160 -7.46 8.50 -6.36
CA ASP A 160 -8.53 8.64 -5.36
C ASP A 160 -7.94 8.68 -3.93
N VAL A 161 -8.36 9.71 -3.19
CA VAL A 161 -7.89 10.03 -1.83
C VAL A 161 -8.98 9.88 -0.79
N VAL A 162 -10.11 9.24 -1.13
CA VAL A 162 -11.16 8.92 -0.17
C VAL A 162 -10.77 7.68 0.62
N SER A 163 -10.81 7.76 1.95
CA SER A 163 -10.47 6.64 2.82
C SER A 163 -11.74 5.91 3.29
N ALA A 164 -12.09 4.82 2.60
CA ALA A 164 -13.16 3.93 3.05
C ALA A 164 -12.89 3.33 4.44
N TYR A 165 -11.62 3.21 4.83
CA TYR A 165 -11.22 2.86 6.19
C TYR A 165 -11.63 3.94 7.19
N ALA A 166 -11.35 5.22 6.90
CA ALA A 166 -11.62 6.31 7.82
C ALA A 166 -13.13 6.52 8.05
N LEU A 167 -13.91 6.37 6.98
CA LEU A 167 -15.37 6.37 7.06
C LEU A 167 -15.88 5.24 7.95
N HIS A 168 -15.42 4.01 7.72
CA HIS A 168 -15.84 2.86 8.53
C HIS A 168 -15.39 2.94 9.99
N MET A 169 -14.18 3.45 10.23
CA MET A 169 -13.71 3.75 11.60
C MET A 169 -14.64 4.74 12.28
N THR A 170 -15.01 5.83 11.60
CA THR A 170 -15.94 6.83 12.13
C THR A 170 -17.31 6.23 12.44
N GLU A 171 -17.83 5.33 11.60
CA GLU A 171 -19.07 4.59 11.88
C GLU A 171 -18.98 3.74 13.15
N MET A 172 -17.87 3.03 13.37
CA MET A 172 -17.66 2.20 14.58
C MET A 172 -17.53 3.03 15.87
N LEU A 173 -17.24 4.32 15.74
CA LEU A 173 -17.18 5.28 16.84
C LEU A 173 -18.52 5.98 17.08
N ALA A 174 -19.62 5.56 16.44
CA ALA A 174 -20.93 6.16 16.70
C ALA A 174 -21.32 6.04 18.18
N GLY A 175 -21.71 7.17 18.77
CA GLY A 175 -22.11 7.26 20.18
C GLY A 175 -22.62 8.65 20.55
N ASP A 176 -23.23 8.73 21.72
CA ASP A 176 -23.69 9.99 22.31
C ASP A 176 -22.58 10.59 23.19
N TYR A 177 -21.79 11.49 22.60
CA TYR A 177 -20.69 12.18 23.28
C TYR A 177 -21.10 13.58 23.76
N ASP A 178 -20.31 14.16 24.66
CA ASP A 178 -20.40 15.56 25.08
C ASP A 178 -19.09 16.34 24.82
N GLY A 179 -19.14 17.67 25.05
CA GLY A 179 -17.98 18.54 24.96
C GLY A 179 -17.18 18.45 23.65
N THR A 180 -15.86 18.33 23.78
CA THR A 180 -14.92 18.22 22.64
C THR A 180 -15.05 16.90 21.89
N ALA A 181 -15.41 15.81 22.57
CA ALA A 181 -15.63 14.52 21.91
C ALA A 181 -16.82 14.59 20.93
N ALA A 182 -17.91 15.25 21.32
CA ALA A 182 -19.06 15.48 20.44
C ALA A 182 -18.69 16.33 19.21
N SER A 183 -17.85 17.35 19.41
CA SER A 183 -17.38 18.22 18.32
C SER A 183 -16.49 17.45 17.34
N ALA A 184 -15.57 16.64 17.85
CA ALA A 184 -14.69 15.79 17.05
C ALA A 184 -15.48 14.76 16.24
N TYR A 185 -16.37 14.01 16.91
CA TYR A 185 -17.21 13.01 16.24
C TYR A 185 -18.12 13.65 15.20
N GLY A 186 -18.79 14.77 15.51
CA GLY A 186 -19.67 15.45 14.57
C GLY A 186 -18.94 15.95 13.31
N MET A 187 -17.71 16.44 13.46
CA MET A 187 -16.87 16.83 12.32
C MET A 187 -16.52 15.62 11.44
N LEU A 188 -16.12 14.50 12.03
CA LEU A 188 -15.76 13.30 11.29
C LEU A 188 -16.98 12.61 10.65
N ALA A 189 -18.12 12.59 11.34
CA ALA A 189 -19.36 11.99 10.86
C ALA A 189 -19.99 12.74 9.67
N SER A 190 -19.64 14.02 9.48
CA SER A 190 -20.09 14.83 8.34
C SER A 190 -19.07 14.91 7.20
N TRP A 191 -17.86 14.38 7.40
CA TRP A 191 -16.79 14.37 6.41
C TRP A 191 -16.96 13.22 5.41
N ASP A 192 -16.56 13.46 4.17
CA ASP A 192 -16.69 12.54 3.03
C ASP A 192 -15.54 11.52 2.92
N GLY A 193 -14.57 11.56 3.83
CA GLY A 193 -13.40 10.68 3.82
C GLY A 193 -12.23 11.16 2.97
N THR A 194 -12.32 12.34 2.34
CA THR A 194 -11.24 12.92 1.51
C THR A 194 -10.01 13.28 2.34
N MET A 195 -8.90 12.56 2.16
CA MET A 195 -7.61 12.79 2.85
C MET A 195 -6.78 13.91 2.17
N ALA A 196 -7.30 15.14 2.16
CA ALA A 196 -6.62 16.29 1.58
C ALA A 196 -7.12 17.62 2.18
N GLY A 197 -6.31 18.69 2.10
CA GLY A 197 -6.73 20.02 2.52
C GLY A 197 -6.59 20.25 4.03
N ALA A 198 -7.67 20.68 4.68
CA ALA A 198 -7.67 21.03 6.10
C ALA A 198 -8.89 20.42 6.83
N GLY A 199 -8.87 20.46 8.17
CA GLY A 199 -9.98 20.04 9.02
C GLY A 199 -10.01 18.54 9.29
N ALA A 200 -11.12 17.90 8.91
CA ALA A 200 -11.43 16.51 9.24
C ALA A 200 -10.30 15.49 8.92
N PRO A 201 -9.57 15.55 7.79
CA PRO A 201 -8.46 14.61 7.56
C PRO A 201 -7.30 14.77 8.54
N ALA A 202 -7.03 16.00 9.02
CA ALA A 202 -6.06 16.23 10.07
C ALA A 202 -6.54 15.65 11.40
N LEU A 203 -7.79 15.94 11.78
CA LEU A 203 -8.42 15.41 12.99
C LEU A 203 -8.44 13.88 12.99
N PHE A 204 -8.86 13.24 11.89
CA PHE A 204 -8.91 11.77 11.78
C PHE A 204 -7.53 11.14 11.96
N THR A 205 -6.49 11.79 11.42
CA THR A 205 -5.12 11.32 11.51
C THR A 205 -4.63 11.30 12.95
N LEU A 206 -4.93 12.36 13.71
CA LEU A 206 -4.64 12.43 15.14
C LEU A 206 -5.49 11.41 15.91
N LEU A 207 -6.79 11.33 15.63
CA LEU A 207 -7.69 10.38 16.26
C LEU A 207 -7.23 8.93 16.10
N GLU A 208 -6.80 8.51 14.90
CA GLU A 208 -6.28 7.16 14.69
C GLU A 208 -5.07 6.86 15.59
N GLN A 209 -4.22 7.86 15.83
CA GLN A 209 -3.10 7.74 16.76
C GLN A 209 -3.58 7.58 18.21
N HIS A 210 -4.48 8.46 18.66
CA HIS A 210 -5.06 8.42 20.01
C HIS A 210 -5.78 7.10 20.27
N LEU A 211 -6.55 6.59 19.30
CA LEU A 211 -7.22 5.30 19.40
C LEU A 211 -6.23 4.14 19.56
N ARG A 212 -5.12 4.13 18.83
CA ARG A 212 -4.11 3.08 18.97
C ARG A 212 -3.39 3.14 20.31
N GLU A 213 -3.19 4.33 20.85
CA GLU A 213 -2.56 4.51 22.15
C GLU A 213 -3.50 4.04 23.26
N ALA A 214 -4.78 4.37 23.17
CA ALA A 214 -5.77 4.02 24.18
C ALA A 214 -6.27 2.56 24.11
N VAL A 215 -6.06 1.86 22.99
CA VAL A 215 -6.51 0.45 22.79
C VAL A 215 -5.38 -0.57 22.92
N PHE A 216 -4.12 -0.13 22.90
CA PHE A 216 -2.96 -1.03 22.93
C PHE A 216 -1.91 -0.63 23.97
N ASP A 217 -2.30 0.13 24.99
CA ASP A 217 -1.42 0.59 26.06
C ASP A 217 -0.83 -0.57 26.89
N GLU A 218 -1.59 -1.65 27.09
CA GLU A 218 -1.21 -2.82 27.89
C GLU A 218 -0.02 -3.59 27.26
N THR A 219 0.20 -3.40 25.96
CA THR A 219 1.28 -4.06 25.22
C THR A 219 2.66 -3.70 25.79
N ALA A 220 2.82 -2.48 26.29
CA ALA A 220 4.06 -2.00 26.89
C ALA A 220 4.40 -2.75 28.19
N ALA A 221 3.40 -3.04 29.04
CA ALA A 221 3.57 -3.80 30.28
C ALA A 221 4.09 -5.22 30.02
N HIS A 222 3.77 -5.78 28.84
CA HIS A 222 4.25 -7.08 28.39
C HIS A 222 5.55 -7.03 27.58
N GLY A 223 6.20 -5.86 27.47
CA GLY A 223 7.43 -5.69 26.71
C GLY A 223 7.24 -5.85 25.20
N VAL A 224 6.00 -5.75 24.72
CA VAL A 224 5.64 -5.72 23.30
C VAL A 224 5.74 -4.26 22.84
N GLY A 225 6.38 -4.04 21.70
CA GLY A 225 6.44 -2.70 21.10
C GLY A 225 5.06 -2.23 20.64
N ARG A 226 4.91 -0.93 20.42
CA ARG A 226 3.66 -0.30 19.95
C ARG A 226 3.02 -1.09 18.81
N ILE A 227 1.78 -1.54 19.01
CA ILE A 227 1.02 -2.21 17.95
C ILE A 227 0.52 -1.15 16.95
N ALA A 228 0.93 -1.33 15.70
CA ALA A 228 0.66 -0.42 14.59
C ALA A 228 -0.42 -0.94 13.62
N SER A 229 -1.02 -2.09 13.92
CA SER A 229 -1.87 -2.82 12.96
C SER A 229 -3.28 -2.24 12.89
N ARG A 230 -3.62 -1.63 11.76
CA ARG A 230 -5.00 -1.20 11.44
C ARG A 230 -5.99 -2.35 11.44
N TRP A 231 -5.57 -3.52 10.94
CA TRP A 231 -6.41 -4.71 10.96
C TRP A 231 -6.81 -5.11 12.39
N ARG A 232 -5.84 -5.08 13.34
CA ARG A 232 -6.14 -5.35 14.75
C ARG A 232 -7.04 -4.29 15.37
N LEU A 233 -6.80 -3.02 15.06
CA LEU A 233 -7.63 -1.92 15.57
C LEU A 233 -9.10 -2.08 15.14
N VAL A 234 -9.35 -2.38 13.87
CA VAL A 234 -10.70 -2.69 13.37
C VAL A 234 -11.29 -3.91 14.08
N HIS A 235 -10.50 -4.96 14.31
CA HIS A 235 -10.96 -6.17 14.98
C HIS A 235 -11.37 -5.91 16.44
N VAL A 236 -10.64 -5.05 17.15
CA VAL A 236 -11.00 -4.62 18.52
C VAL A 236 -12.25 -3.75 18.50
N LEU A 237 -12.28 -2.71 17.66
CA LEU A 237 -13.40 -1.76 17.61
C LEU A 237 -14.73 -2.38 17.16
N SER A 238 -14.67 -3.41 16.31
CA SER A 238 -15.84 -4.19 15.87
C SER A 238 -16.35 -5.21 16.90
N GLY A 239 -15.67 -5.36 18.04
CA GLY A 239 -16.01 -6.34 19.07
C GLY A 239 -15.67 -7.79 18.71
N ALA A 240 -14.87 -8.01 17.67
CA ALA A 240 -14.42 -9.34 17.26
C ALA A 240 -13.20 -9.83 18.07
N ALA A 241 -12.49 -8.90 18.74
CA ALA A 241 -11.48 -9.22 19.75
C ALA A 241 -12.10 -9.40 21.15
N ARG A 242 -11.25 -9.69 22.14
CA ARG A 242 -11.66 -9.65 23.56
C ARG A 242 -12.09 -8.22 23.95
N HIS A 243 -12.86 -8.08 25.02
CA HIS A 243 -13.41 -6.78 25.46
C HIS A 243 -12.45 -6.00 26.39
N ASP A 244 -11.39 -6.63 26.86
CA ASP A 244 -10.44 -6.08 27.83
C ASP A 244 -9.35 -5.21 27.21
N TRP A 245 -9.49 -4.84 25.94
CA TRP A 245 -8.63 -3.85 25.25
C TRP A 245 -9.10 -2.39 25.45
N PHE A 246 -10.09 -2.17 26.32
CA PHE A 246 -10.67 -0.85 26.61
C PHE A 246 -10.56 -0.58 28.11
N ASP A 247 -9.38 -0.81 28.68
CA ASP A 247 -9.04 -0.62 30.09
C ASP A 247 -7.65 0.02 30.16
N ASP A 248 -7.56 1.25 30.65
CA ASP A 248 -6.27 1.94 30.78
C ASP A 248 -5.57 1.42 32.04
N GLU A 249 -4.57 0.54 31.86
CA GLU A 249 -3.85 -0.09 32.97
C GLU A 249 -3.08 0.91 33.86
N SER A 250 -2.94 2.17 33.41
CA SER A 250 -2.32 3.23 34.21
C SER A 250 -3.26 3.84 35.25
N THR A 251 -4.57 3.61 35.14
CA THR A 251 -5.56 4.10 36.10
C THR A 251 -5.96 3.02 37.11
N THR A 252 -6.70 3.43 38.16
CA THR A 252 -7.21 2.49 39.18
C THR A 252 -8.62 2.00 38.91
N ASN A 253 -9.33 2.59 37.94
CA ASN A 253 -10.71 2.25 37.60
C ASN A 253 -10.71 1.57 36.24
N VAL A 254 -11.53 0.54 36.06
CA VAL A 254 -11.70 -0.04 34.73
C VAL A 254 -12.62 0.86 33.92
N GLU A 255 -12.10 1.47 32.85
CA GLU A 255 -12.88 2.28 31.94
C GLU A 255 -13.85 1.44 31.10
N THR A 256 -14.88 2.09 30.60
CA THR A 256 -15.76 1.56 29.56
C THR A 256 -15.20 1.90 28.19
N ARG A 257 -15.62 1.12 27.17
CA ARG A 257 -15.34 1.42 25.76
C ARG A 257 -15.72 2.87 25.44
N GLU A 258 -16.88 3.32 25.88
CA GLU A 258 -17.39 4.67 25.61
C GLU A 258 -16.48 5.76 26.21
N GLU A 259 -15.96 5.55 27.43
CA GLU A 259 -15.01 6.45 28.08
C GLU A 259 -13.68 6.52 27.31
N ILE A 260 -13.12 5.37 26.91
CA ILE A 260 -11.89 5.29 26.10
C ILE A 260 -12.06 6.00 24.76
N LEU A 261 -13.18 5.78 24.06
CA LEU A 261 -13.44 6.44 22.78
C LEU A 261 -13.64 7.94 22.94
N SER A 262 -14.36 8.38 23.98
CA SER A 262 -14.55 9.80 24.29
C SER A 262 -13.22 10.50 24.61
N ALA A 263 -12.35 9.84 25.36
CA ALA A 263 -11.01 10.33 25.66
C ALA A 263 -10.15 10.47 24.39
N ALA A 264 -10.16 9.46 23.50
CA ALA A 264 -9.41 9.52 22.24
C ALA A 264 -9.91 10.65 21.31
N LEU A 265 -11.23 10.84 21.20
CA LEU A 265 -11.83 11.95 20.45
C LEU A 265 -11.43 13.32 21.02
N SER A 266 -11.52 13.47 22.35
CA SER A 266 -11.13 14.71 23.02
C SER A 266 -9.63 14.98 22.93
N GLY A 267 -8.79 13.95 23.03
CA GLY A 267 -7.35 14.05 22.88
C GLY A 267 -6.94 14.52 21.50
N ALA A 268 -7.54 13.94 20.45
CA ALA A 268 -7.30 14.35 19.07
C ALA A 268 -7.72 15.80 18.81
N TRP A 269 -8.88 16.22 19.34
CA TRP A 269 -9.34 17.61 19.25
C TRP A 269 -8.40 18.59 19.96
N ALA A 270 -7.97 18.25 21.18
CA ALA A 270 -7.05 19.08 21.95
C ALA A 270 -5.68 19.21 21.27
N GLU A 271 -5.16 18.13 20.68
CA GLU A 271 -3.92 18.16 19.91
C GLU A 271 -4.06 19.01 18.65
N ALA A 272 -5.16 18.87 17.90
CA ALA A 272 -5.42 19.70 16.73
C ALA A 272 -5.46 21.20 17.09
N ASN A 273 -6.17 21.54 18.18
CA ASN A 273 -6.20 22.90 18.73
C ASN A 273 -4.80 23.41 19.12
N ALA A 274 -3.96 22.57 19.72
CA ALA A 274 -2.61 22.95 20.10
C ALA A 274 -1.70 23.20 18.89
N LEU A 275 -1.92 22.48 17.79
CA LEU A 275 -1.14 22.60 16.56
C LEU A 275 -1.55 23.79 15.70
N TRP A 276 -2.85 24.05 15.56
CA TRP A 276 -3.36 24.98 14.54
C TRP A 276 -4.32 26.04 15.08
N GLY A 277 -4.69 25.98 16.37
CA GLY A 277 -5.63 26.90 17.00
C GLY A 277 -7.08 26.39 16.98
N GLU A 278 -7.98 27.20 17.53
CA GLU A 278 -9.37 26.83 17.84
C GLU A 278 -10.29 26.67 16.64
N ASP A 279 -9.89 27.14 15.45
CA ASP A 279 -10.67 27.07 14.21
C ASP A 279 -10.37 25.76 13.45
N PRO A 280 -11.32 24.79 13.39
CA PRO A 280 -11.09 23.51 12.73
C PRO A 280 -10.88 23.63 11.22
N GLU A 281 -11.34 24.69 10.57
CA GLU A 281 -11.10 24.90 9.13
C GLU A 281 -9.62 25.20 8.83
N GLY A 282 -8.86 25.65 9.84
CA GLY A 282 -7.42 25.94 9.75
C GLY A 282 -6.49 24.75 10.00
N TRP A 283 -7.02 23.57 10.34
CA TRP A 283 -6.20 22.41 10.70
C TRP A 283 -5.54 21.78 9.48
N ASP A 284 -4.29 22.17 9.20
CA ASP A 284 -3.59 21.83 7.96
C ASP A 284 -3.12 20.36 7.93
N TYR A 285 -3.86 19.51 7.23
CA TYR A 285 -3.46 18.12 7.00
C TYR A 285 -2.13 18.01 6.25
N GLY A 286 -1.88 18.93 5.32
CA GLY A 286 -0.62 19.03 4.59
C GLY A 286 0.58 19.35 5.49
N ALA A 287 0.35 19.87 6.70
CA ALA A 287 1.41 20.07 7.68
C ALA A 287 1.92 18.75 8.26
N ILE A 288 1.03 17.79 8.47
CA ILE A 288 1.32 16.48 9.08
C ILE A 288 1.39 15.34 8.05
N HIS A 289 1.22 15.59 6.75
CA HIS A 289 1.37 14.55 5.73
C HIS A 289 2.24 15.03 4.58
N ARG A 290 3.55 14.79 4.74
CA ARG A 290 4.59 15.36 3.86
C ARG A 290 5.51 14.31 3.27
N LEU A 291 5.68 14.38 1.95
CA LEU A 291 6.63 13.58 1.20
C LEU A 291 8.02 14.18 1.31
N HIS A 292 8.96 13.34 1.72
CA HIS A 292 10.38 13.64 1.74
C HIS A 292 11.09 12.61 0.87
N LEU A 293 11.78 13.09 -0.14
CA LEU A 293 12.56 12.27 -1.05
C LEU A 293 14.02 12.57 -0.75
N ASP A 294 14.57 11.82 0.19
CA ASP A 294 15.93 12.00 0.67
C ASP A 294 16.91 11.15 -0.15
N ASN A 295 17.97 11.78 -0.64
CA ASN A 295 19.08 11.11 -1.29
C ASN A 295 20.18 10.81 -0.26
N PRO A 296 20.87 9.66 -0.33
CA PRO A 296 22.01 9.37 0.56
C PRO A 296 23.09 10.47 0.56
N LEU A 297 23.37 11.09 -0.60
CA LEU A 297 24.31 12.21 -0.74
C LEU A 297 23.73 13.55 -0.31
N GLY A 298 22.41 13.64 -0.12
CA GLY A 298 21.72 14.84 0.36
C GLY A 298 21.92 15.11 1.85
N SER A 299 22.58 14.20 2.58
CA SER A 299 23.00 14.40 3.98
C SER A 299 24.13 15.41 4.13
N VAL A 300 24.80 15.79 3.03
CA VAL A 300 25.89 16.78 3.05
C VAL A 300 25.32 18.20 3.22
N PRO A 301 25.73 18.94 4.27
CA PRO A 301 25.29 20.32 4.48
C PRO A 301 25.55 21.20 3.25
N LEU A 302 24.66 22.15 2.98
CA LEU A 302 24.69 23.08 1.82
C LEU A 302 24.47 22.45 0.43
N LEU A 303 24.62 21.14 0.28
CA LEU A 303 24.37 20.42 -0.99
C LEU A 303 23.06 19.64 -1.00
N GLY A 304 22.46 19.38 0.18
CA GLY A 304 21.23 18.62 0.32
C GLY A 304 20.09 19.06 -0.60
N GLY A 305 19.91 20.38 -0.81
CA GLY A 305 18.85 20.91 -1.68
C GLY A 305 18.99 20.56 -3.17
N TRP A 306 20.18 20.14 -3.63
CA TRP A 306 20.35 19.68 -5.01
C TRP A 306 19.79 18.27 -5.18
N PHE A 307 19.90 17.43 -4.15
CA PHE A 307 19.52 16.02 -4.22
C PHE A 307 18.14 15.74 -3.62
N ASN A 308 17.81 16.32 -2.48
CA ASN A 308 16.57 16.03 -1.78
C ASN A 308 15.41 16.79 -2.41
N ARG A 309 14.20 16.24 -2.31
CA ARG A 309 12.96 16.95 -2.61
C ARG A 309 12.00 16.89 -1.42
N GLY A 310 11.28 17.98 -1.25
CA GLY A 310 10.38 18.20 -0.13
C GLY A 310 11.04 18.84 1.09
N PRO A 311 10.31 18.91 2.22
CA PRO A 311 8.99 18.33 2.43
C PRO A 311 7.90 18.92 1.52
N VAL A 312 7.15 18.07 0.81
CA VAL A 312 6.00 18.47 -0.01
C VAL A 312 4.70 17.95 0.61
N PRO A 313 3.70 18.81 0.90
CA PRO A 313 2.37 18.36 1.30
C PRO A 313 1.75 17.46 0.24
N PHE A 314 1.23 16.31 0.65
CA PHE A 314 0.66 15.32 -0.27
C PHE A 314 -0.75 14.92 0.18
N PRO A 315 -1.70 14.75 -0.77
CA PRO A 315 -3.01 14.18 -0.45
C PRO A 315 -2.92 12.65 -0.42
N GLY A 316 -3.98 12.01 0.08
CA GLY A 316 -4.06 10.57 0.28
C GLY A 316 -3.52 10.17 1.64
N SER A 317 -3.54 8.87 1.93
CA SER A 317 -3.00 8.28 3.14
C SER A 317 -2.69 6.80 2.89
N ALA A 318 -2.18 6.08 3.89
CA ALA A 318 -1.94 4.65 3.78
C ALA A 318 -3.20 3.80 3.51
N THR A 319 -4.40 4.38 3.66
CA THR A 319 -5.69 3.68 3.54
C THR A 319 -6.52 4.13 2.34
N THR A 320 -6.04 5.09 1.55
CA THR A 320 -6.65 5.53 0.29
C THR A 320 -6.09 4.76 -0.89
N VAL A 321 -6.73 4.85 -2.08
CA VAL A 321 -6.19 4.23 -3.30
C VAL A 321 -4.85 4.84 -3.69
N ALA A 322 -4.74 6.17 -3.63
CA ALA A 322 -3.47 6.89 -3.66
C ALA A 322 -2.70 6.67 -2.35
N ALA A 323 -2.10 5.47 -2.21
CA ALA A 323 -1.59 4.98 -0.94
C ALA A 323 -0.25 5.62 -0.54
N PHE A 324 -0.30 6.77 0.13
CA PHE A 324 0.86 7.44 0.71
C PHE A 324 0.90 7.20 2.22
N GLY A 325 1.84 6.36 2.67
CA GLY A 325 1.89 5.93 4.06
C GLY A 325 3.21 6.22 4.75
N GLY A 326 3.17 6.32 6.07
CA GLY A 326 4.31 6.54 6.95
C GLY A 326 4.50 5.42 7.97
N SER A 327 5.47 5.61 8.87
CA SER A 327 5.61 4.75 10.05
C SER A 327 4.44 4.99 10.99
N ALA A 328 3.73 3.92 11.34
CA ALA A 328 2.70 3.98 12.36
C ALA A 328 3.32 4.36 13.71
N GLY A 329 2.87 5.47 14.28
CA GLY A 329 3.40 6.03 15.54
C GLY A 329 4.35 7.20 15.39
N ASP A 330 4.61 7.67 14.16
CA ASP A 330 5.09 9.03 13.95
C ASP A 330 3.90 9.99 14.04
N ALA A 331 3.95 10.93 14.99
CA ALA A 331 2.91 11.94 15.20
C ALA A 331 2.67 12.80 13.95
N TRP A 332 3.64 12.84 13.03
CA TRP A 332 3.64 13.70 11.87
C TRP A 332 3.45 12.96 10.55
N GLN A 333 2.96 11.70 10.60
CA GLN A 333 2.65 10.81 9.45
C GLN A 333 3.54 11.05 8.23
N ARG A 334 4.85 11.15 8.46
CA ARG A 334 5.81 11.43 7.40
C ARG A 334 5.68 10.33 6.36
N ILE A 335 5.48 10.72 5.11
CA ILE A 335 5.32 9.75 4.03
C ILE A 335 6.67 9.03 3.86
N ALA A 336 6.66 7.73 4.14
CA ALA A 336 7.79 6.82 4.03
C ALA A 336 7.69 5.95 2.78
N TYR A 337 6.48 5.74 2.26
CA TYR A 337 6.24 5.00 1.03
C TYR A 337 5.04 5.57 0.25
N GLY A 338 5.03 5.31 -1.04
CA GLY A 338 3.94 5.62 -1.96
C GLY A 338 4.13 4.87 -3.28
N PRO A 339 3.22 5.06 -4.26
CA PRO A 339 3.39 4.47 -5.58
C PRO A 339 4.74 4.89 -6.19
N SER A 340 5.60 3.93 -6.53
CA SER A 340 6.86 4.22 -7.24
C SER A 340 6.64 4.54 -8.71
N MET A 341 5.45 4.23 -9.23
CA MET A 341 4.97 4.50 -10.58
C MET A 341 3.45 4.33 -10.58
N ARG A 342 2.77 5.09 -11.44
CA ARG A 342 1.38 4.83 -11.85
C ARG A 342 1.37 4.50 -13.33
N TRP A 343 0.57 3.53 -13.73
CA TRP A 343 0.54 3.03 -15.11
C TRP A 343 -0.89 2.63 -15.52
N VAL A 344 -1.27 2.98 -16.75
CA VAL A 344 -2.51 2.57 -17.41
C VAL A 344 -2.15 2.05 -18.79
N SER A 345 -2.43 0.78 -19.06
CA SER A 345 -2.22 0.17 -20.38
C SER A 345 -3.51 0.22 -21.18
N SER A 346 -3.50 0.92 -22.31
CA SER A 346 -4.55 0.78 -23.32
C SER A 346 -4.17 -0.35 -24.29
N LEU A 347 -4.81 -1.50 -24.15
CA LEU A 347 -4.42 -2.70 -24.91
C LEU A 347 -4.78 -2.59 -26.40
N ALA A 348 -5.94 -2.01 -26.69
CA ALA A 348 -6.43 -1.78 -28.05
C ALA A 348 -5.63 -0.67 -28.78
N ASP A 349 -5.21 0.36 -28.04
CA ASP A 349 -4.40 1.47 -28.55
C ASP A 349 -3.22 1.76 -27.60
N PRO A 350 -2.04 1.13 -27.80
CA PRO A 350 -0.91 1.30 -26.91
C PRO A 350 -0.42 2.74 -26.75
N ASP A 351 -0.58 3.60 -27.76
CA ASP A 351 -0.18 5.02 -27.70
C ASP A 351 -1.12 5.87 -26.81
N GLY A 352 -2.31 5.33 -26.48
CA GLY A 352 -3.22 5.86 -25.47
C GLY A 352 -2.89 5.45 -24.02
N SER A 353 -1.80 4.69 -23.81
CA SER A 353 -1.36 4.31 -22.47
C SER A 353 -0.79 5.51 -21.71
N LEU A 354 -0.90 5.49 -20.38
CA LEU A 354 -0.46 6.57 -19.51
C LEU A 354 0.49 6.05 -18.44
N ALA A 355 1.50 6.84 -18.07
CA ALA A 355 2.43 6.53 -17.01
C ALA A 355 2.94 7.79 -16.33
N ILE A 356 3.34 7.68 -15.06
CA ILE A 356 4.04 8.75 -14.36
C ILE A 356 4.88 8.18 -13.22
N MET A 357 5.99 8.85 -12.90
CA MET A 357 6.84 8.55 -11.76
C MET A 357 6.83 9.70 -10.75
N PRO A 358 7.11 9.43 -9.45
CA PRO A 358 7.11 10.46 -8.41
C PRO A 358 8.02 11.67 -8.62
N LEU A 359 9.11 11.49 -9.37
CA LEU A 359 10.10 12.51 -9.64
C LEU A 359 10.20 12.76 -11.14
N GLY A 360 11.16 12.13 -11.80
CA GLY A 360 11.36 12.18 -13.24
C GLY A 360 12.19 10.99 -13.69
N GLN A 361 12.50 10.94 -14.98
CA GLN A 361 13.20 9.80 -15.58
C GLN A 361 14.70 9.75 -15.23
N SER A 362 15.30 10.89 -14.91
CA SER A 362 16.74 10.99 -14.67
C SER A 362 17.07 10.83 -13.18
N GLY A 363 18.12 10.07 -12.89
CA GLY A 363 18.73 10.01 -11.55
C GLY A 363 19.79 11.09 -11.31
N HIS A 364 20.08 11.95 -12.30
CA HIS A 364 21.10 12.97 -12.22
C HIS A 364 20.50 14.31 -11.73
N PRO A 365 20.92 14.87 -10.57
CA PRO A 365 20.31 16.07 -9.99
C PRO A 365 20.35 17.34 -10.84
N ALA A 366 21.25 17.41 -11.83
CA ALA A 366 21.39 18.55 -12.74
C ALA A 366 20.61 18.37 -14.05
N ASP A 367 19.98 17.22 -14.26
CA ASP A 367 19.18 16.93 -15.44
C ASP A 367 17.78 17.55 -15.29
N PRO A 368 17.24 18.21 -16.33
CA PRO A 368 15.89 18.78 -16.28
C PRO A 368 14.79 17.74 -16.01
N HIS A 369 15.05 16.45 -16.25
CA HIS A 369 14.12 15.35 -15.96
C HIS A 369 14.38 14.65 -14.63
N TYR A 370 15.06 15.33 -13.69
CA TYR A 370 15.26 14.79 -12.34
C TYR A 370 13.96 14.77 -11.53
N ASP A 371 13.14 15.80 -11.62
CA ASP A 371 11.93 16.01 -10.81
C ASP A 371 10.75 16.64 -11.59
N ASP A 372 10.82 16.66 -12.93
CA ASP A 372 9.86 17.34 -13.81
C ASP A 372 8.44 16.74 -13.83
N GLN A 373 8.22 15.61 -13.18
CA GLN A 373 6.90 14.99 -13.02
C GLN A 373 6.33 15.18 -11.62
N LEU A 374 7.08 15.68 -10.64
CA LEU A 374 6.67 15.72 -9.23
C LEU A 374 5.32 16.41 -9.01
N GLU A 375 5.11 17.58 -9.63
CA GLU A 375 3.86 18.33 -9.45
C GLU A 375 2.67 17.65 -10.14
N ALA A 376 2.86 17.13 -11.35
CA ALA A 376 1.84 16.34 -12.04
C ALA A 376 1.51 15.08 -11.23
N TYR A 377 2.52 14.38 -10.73
CA TYR A 377 2.37 13.19 -9.90
C TYR A 377 1.59 13.48 -8.60
N ARG A 378 1.87 14.62 -7.96
CA ARG A 378 1.19 15.09 -6.75
C ARG A 378 -0.28 15.42 -6.98
N SER A 379 -0.59 16.03 -8.13
CA SER A 379 -1.95 16.44 -8.49
C SER A 379 -2.79 15.34 -9.18
N GLY A 380 -2.26 14.11 -9.30
CA GLY A 380 -2.95 13.00 -9.95
C GLY A 380 -2.85 13.00 -11.48
N GLY A 381 -2.03 13.88 -12.06
CA GLY A 381 -1.73 13.90 -13.48
C GLY A 381 -0.95 12.67 -13.95
N MET A 382 -1.01 12.42 -15.25
CA MET A 382 -0.28 11.35 -15.94
C MET A 382 0.43 11.90 -17.16
N ARG A 383 1.42 11.16 -17.68
CA ARG A 383 2.05 11.45 -18.97
C ARG A 383 1.75 10.33 -19.94
N PRO A 384 1.62 10.63 -21.24
CA PRO A 384 1.31 9.59 -22.20
C PRO A 384 2.56 8.77 -22.57
N VAL A 385 2.36 7.48 -22.76
CA VAL A 385 3.39 6.53 -23.19
C VAL A 385 3.40 6.47 -24.71
N ARG A 386 4.54 6.82 -25.31
CA ARG A 386 4.75 6.73 -26.77
C ARG A 386 5.25 5.34 -27.10
N TRP A 387 4.36 4.46 -27.55
CA TRP A 387 4.66 3.05 -27.78
C TRP A 387 5.09 2.77 -29.22
N SER A 388 4.38 3.33 -30.20
CA SER A 388 4.72 3.11 -31.62
C SER A 388 6.05 3.78 -31.98
N PRO A 389 6.84 3.18 -32.90
CA PRO A 389 8.06 3.81 -33.41
C PRO A 389 7.82 5.23 -33.93
N GLU A 390 6.68 5.47 -34.58
CA GLU A 390 6.29 6.76 -35.13
C GLU A 390 5.99 7.78 -34.02
N ALA A 391 5.20 7.41 -33.01
CA ALA A 391 4.90 8.29 -31.88
C ALA A 391 6.15 8.59 -31.05
N ALA A 392 7.02 7.61 -30.85
CA ALA A 392 8.30 7.77 -30.16
C ALA A 392 9.24 8.71 -30.93
N ALA A 393 9.38 8.52 -32.25
CA ALA A 393 10.21 9.38 -33.09
C ALA A 393 9.70 10.83 -33.15
N ALA A 394 8.37 11.02 -33.24
CA ALA A 394 7.76 12.35 -33.27
C ALA A 394 7.93 13.13 -31.95
N ALA A 395 8.00 12.41 -30.81
CA ALA A 395 8.18 13.00 -29.49
C ALA A 395 9.65 13.08 -29.04
N ALA A 396 10.59 12.58 -29.84
CA ALA A 396 11.99 12.48 -29.44
C ALA A 396 12.65 13.87 -29.27
N VAL A 397 13.23 14.10 -28.09
CA VAL A 397 14.02 15.30 -27.79
C VAL A 397 15.51 15.10 -28.14
N SER A 398 16.00 13.86 -28.04
CA SER A 398 17.36 13.47 -28.37
C SER A 398 17.41 12.03 -28.91
N SER A 399 18.47 11.68 -29.64
CA SER A 399 18.69 10.34 -30.18
C SER A 399 20.16 9.94 -30.02
N LEU A 400 20.40 8.69 -29.63
CA LEU A 400 21.73 8.09 -29.50
C LEU A 400 21.77 6.78 -30.29
N THR A 401 22.77 6.62 -31.15
CA THR A 401 23.03 5.37 -31.87
C THR A 401 24.26 4.70 -31.28
N LEU A 402 24.07 3.50 -30.71
CA LEU A 402 25.16 2.65 -30.25
C LEU A 402 25.55 1.69 -31.38
N VAL A 403 26.79 1.78 -31.85
CA VAL A 403 27.33 0.91 -32.90
C VAL A 403 28.27 -0.11 -32.23
N PRO A 404 28.16 -1.42 -32.54
CA PRO A 404 29.12 -2.40 -32.05
C PRO A 404 30.55 -1.99 -32.43
N ALA A 405 31.50 -2.19 -31.51
CA ALA A 405 32.90 -2.06 -31.88
C ALA A 405 33.25 -3.13 -32.94
N ASP A 406 34.08 -2.77 -33.92
CA ASP A 406 34.66 -3.75 -34.83
C ASP A 406 35.37 -4.83 -34.01
N SER A 407 35.14 -6.10 -34.33
CA SER A 407 35.86 -7.20 -33.69
C SER A 407 37.36 -6.99 -33.93
N PRO A 408 38.22 -7.04 -32.90
CA PRO A 408 39.66 -6.94 -33.12
C PRO A 408 40.07 -8.00 -34.15
N ALA A 409 40.80 -7.60 -35.19
CA ALA A 409 41.30 -8.52 -36.21
C ALA A 409 42.11 -9.63 -35.51
N SER A 410 41.66 -10.87 -35.69
CA SER A 410 42.23 -12.08 -35.07
C SER A 410 43.68 -12.34 -35.46
#